data_AF-A0A7X7Y356-F1
#
_entry.id   AF-A0A7X7Y356-F1
#
_cell.length_a   1.000
_cell.length_b   1.000
_cell.length_c   1.000
_cell.angle_alpha   90.00
_cell.angle_beta   90.00
_cell.angle_gamma   90.00
#
_symmetry.space_group_name_H-M   'P 1'
#
loop_
_entity.id
_entity.type
_entity.pdbx_description
1 polymer ?
#
loop_
_entity_poly.entity_id
_entity_poly.type
_entity_poly.pdbx_seq_one_letter_code
_entity_poly.pdbx_strand_id
1 'polypeptide(L)'
;MLKRRTRKIKTQHLVMAAFLTALSIVITRLLSVMLPEVRIGFGRVPITIAGLLFGPMLGGISGAASDLVGMLLFPTGAYHPGFTFSSMLDGLIPGLFALYFKRNLKMGKPFTLTRILLVHLITIVITSVILNTLWLTQYLGKGFLVLLPVRVLNSIINIPAQAFIVYTILKYQDRFLKNH
;
A
#
# COMPACT_ATOMS: atom_id res chain seq x y z
N MET A 1 -28.77 8.39 20.77
CA MET A 1 -27.56 9.20 20.52
C MET A 1 -26.33 8.28 20.55
N LEU A 2 -25.87 7.78 19.39
CA LEU A 2 -24.76 6.83 19.28
C LEU A 2 -23.43 7.55 19.57
N LYS A 3 -22.86 7.31 20.76
CA LYS A 3 -21.53 7.80 21.16
C LYS A 3 -20.47 7.24 20.20
N ARG A 4 -20.08 8.01 19.18
CA ARG A 4 -18.93 7.69 18.30
C ARG A 4 -17.70 7.55 19.19
N ARG A 5 -17.30 6.31 19.48
CA ARG A 5 -16.06 5.98 20.20
C ARG A 5 -14.90 6.38 19.29
N THR A 6 -14.43 7.62 19.41
CA THR A 6 -13.23 8.07 18.69
C THR A 6 -12.07 7.17 19.13
N ARG A 7 -11.55 6.35 18.22
CA ARG A 7 -10.35 5.56 18.49
C ARG A 7 -9.21 6.57 18.60
N LYS A 8 -8.79 6.89 19.83
CA LYS A 8 -7.62 7.74 20.05
C LYS A 8 -6.41 7.08 19.39
N ILE A 9 -5.77 7.78 18.45
CA ILE A 9 -4.51 7.35 17.88
C ILE A 9 -3.46 7.44 19.00
N LYS A 10 -2.84 6.31 19.35
CA LYS A 10 -1.71 6.32 20.27
C LYS A 10 -0.52 6.95 19.57
N THR A 11 0.22 7.81 20.26
CA THR A 11 1.44 8.45 19.77
C THR A 11 2.44 7.43 19.22
N GLN A 12 2.60 6.29 19.90
CA GLN A 12 3.45 5.19 19.43
C GLN A 12 3.07 4.68 18.02
N HIS A 13 1.79 4.50 17.73
CA HIS A 13 1.35 4.04 16.40
C HIS A 13 1.61 5.09 15.31
N LEU A 14 1.49 6.37 15.65
CA LEU A 14 1.80 7.46 14.72
C LEU A 14 3.30 7.48 14.37
N VAL A 15 4.16 7.34 15.38
CA VAL A 15 5.62 7.29 15.19
C VAL A 15 6.02 6.08 14.34
N MET A 16 5.46 4.89 14.62
CA MET A 16 5.73 3.70 13.81
C MET A 16 5.24 3.84 12.37
N ALA A 17 4.07 4.47 12.15
CA ALA A 17 3.56 4.74 10.81
C ALA A 17 4.48 5.70 10.04
N ALA A 18 4.94 6.78 10.68
CA ALA A 18 5.90 7.71 10.09
C ALA A 18 7.24 7.05 9.72
N PHE A 19 7.73 6.15 10.58
CA PHE A 19 8.92 5.35 10.30
C PHE A 19 8.72 4.45 9.07
N LEU A 20 7.59 3.76 8.97
CA LEU A 20 7.27 2.93 7.80
C LEU A 20 7.12 3.76 6.52
N THR A 21 6.57 4.97 6.62
CA THR A 21 6.52 5.93 5.49
C THR A 21 7.93 6.31 5.04
N ALA A 22 8.81 6.69 5.96
CA ALA A 22 10.20 7.01 5.62
C ALA A 22 10.91 5.80 4.98
N LEU A 23 10.70 4.61 5.53
CA LEU A 23 11.22 3.36 4.98
C LEU A 23 10.68 3.09 3.57
N SER A 24 9.40 3.35 3.30
CA SER A 24 8.81 3.23 1.97
C SER A 24 9.54 4.08 0.94
N ILE A 25 9.84 5.34 1.27
CA ILE A 25 10.54 6.26 0.38
C ILE A 25 11.95 5.74 0.07
N VAL A 26 12.70 5.32 1.10
CA VAL A 26 14.05 4.78 0.95
C VAL A 26 14.05 3.49 0.11
N ILE A 27 13.16 2.55 0.41
CA ILE A 27 13.02 1.29 -0.35
C ILE A 27 12.64 1.57 -1.80
N THR A 28 11.72 2.51 -2.05
CA THR A 28 11.32 2.88 -3.40
C THR A 28 12.49 3.41 -4.22
N ARG A 29 13.45 4.08 -3.58
CA ARG A 29 14.61 4.65 -4.25
C ARG A 29 15.75 3.66 -4.43
N LEU A 30 16.08 2.88 -3.39
CA LEU A 30 17.26 2.02 -3.39
C LEU A 30 17.00 0.62 -3.97
N LEU A 31 15.80 0.08 -3.77
CA LEU A 31 15.46 -1.31 -4.09
C LEU A 31 14.51 -1.44 -5.27
N SER A 32 14.17 -0.34 -5.97
CA SER A 32 13.40 -0.47 -7.21
C SER A 32 14.30 -0.87 -8.36
N VAL A 33 14.11 -2.09 -8.87
CA VAL A 33 14.83 -2.59 -10.04
C VAL A 33 14.03 -2.22 -11.28
N MET A 34 14.67 -1.47 -12.19
CA MET A 34 14.09 -1.08 -13.47
C MET A 34 14.57 -2.08 -14.54
N LEU A 35 13.68 -2.96 -14.98
CA LEU A 35 13.88 -3.76 -16.19
C LEU A 35 13.33 -3.00 -17.41
N PRO A 36 13.74 -3.34 -18.65
CA PRO A 36 13.35 -2.61 -19.85
C PRO A 36 11.84 -2.38 -20.02
N GLU A 37 11.02 -3.34 -19.59
CA GLU A 37 9.55 -3.28 -19.72
C GLU A 37 8.83 -3.35 -18.37
N VAL A 38 9.54 -3.75 -17.30
CA VAL A 38 8.95 -4.05 -16.00
C VAL A 38 9.69 -3.32 -14.88
N ARG A 39 8.95 -2.58 -14.05
CA ARG A 39 9.49 -2.01 -12.82
C ARG A 39 9.03 -2.85 -11.63
N ILE A 40 10.00 -3.46 -10.94
CA ILE A 40 9.74 -4.16 -9.68
C ILE A 40 10.03 -3.20 -8.54
N GLY A 41 9.00 -2.81 -7.80
CA GLY A 41 9.10 -1.81 -6.75
C GLY A 41 8.54 -2.32 -5.43
N PHE A 42 9.35 -2.29 -4.37
CA PHE A 42 8.94 -2.74 -3.04
C PHE A 42 8.40 -1.61 -2.14
N GLY A 43 8.27 -0.40 -2.67
CA GLY A 43 7.81 0.79 -1.94
C GLY A 43 6.46 0.66 -1.26
N ARG A 44 5.52 -0.09 -1.85
CA ARG A 44 4.17 -0.25 -1.29
C ARG A 44 4.15 -1.18 -0.06
N VAL A 45 5.18 -1.98 0.16
CA VAL A 45 5.21 -2.98 1.24
C VAL A 45 5.11 -2.31 2.62
N PRO A 46 5.96 -1.32 2.99
CA PRO A 46 5.84 -0.65 4.29
C PRO A 46 4.51 0.08 4.49
N ILE A 47 3.97 0.73 3.44
CA ILE A 47 2.67 1.42 3.49
C ILE A 47 1.54 0.43 3.74
N THR A 48 1.56 -0.71 3.05
CA THR A 48 0.59 -1.80 3.23
C THR A 48 0.64 -2.33 4.66
N ILE A 49 1.84 -2.55 5.21
CA ILE A 49 2.04 -2.98 6.60
C ILE A 49 1.50 -1.94 7.58
N ALA A 50 1.76 -0.65 7.36
CA ALA A 50 1.23 0.43 8.19
C ALA A 50 -0.30 0.40 8.24
N GLY A 51 -0.95 0.19 7.08
CA GLY A 51 -2.40 0.00 6.99
C GLY A 51 -2.88 -1.23 7.75
N LEU A 52 -2.27 -2.40 7.51
CA LEU A 52 -2.68 -3.67 8.12
C LEU A 52 -2.53 -3.68 9.65
N LEU A 53 -1.49 -3.04 10.17
CA LEU A 53 -1.19 -3.01 11.60
C LEU A 53 -1.93 -1.90 12.33
N PHE A 54 -1.85 -0.67 11.83
CA PHE A 54 -2.34 0.53 12.53
C PHE A 54 -3.72 1.02 12.04
N GLY A 55 -4.26 0.40 11.00
CA GLY A 55 -5.61 0.64 10.49
C GLY A 55 -5.67 1.63 9.33
N PRO A 56 -6.88 1.85 8.77
CA PRO A 56 -7.07 2.54 7.49
C PRO A 56 -6.65 4.00 7.52
N MET A 57 -6.86 4.70 8.64
CA MET A 57 -6.55 6.13 8.75
C MET A 57 -5.04 6.37 8.75
N LEU A 58 -4.28 5.64 9.57
CA LEU A 58 -2.83 5.75 9.59
C LEU A 58 -2.20 5.20 8.31
N GLY A 59 -2.73 4.12 7.74
CA GLY A 59 -2.29 3.61 6.43
C GLY A 59 -2.47 4.63 5.32
N GLY A 60 -3.65 5.26 5.22
CA GLY A 60 -3.93 6.28 4.22
C GLY A 60 -3.03 7.51 4.34
N ILE A 61 -2.88 8.05 5.55
CA ILE A 61 -1.96 9.17 5.81
C ILE A 61 -0.52 8.78 5.45
N SER A 62 -0.10 7.56 5.79
CA SER A 62 1.24 7.07 5.47
C SER A 62 1.49 7.01 3.96
N GLY A 63 0.50 6.60 3.18
CA GLY A 63 0.57 6.56 1.72
C GLY A 63 0.62 7.95 1.08
N ALA A 64 -0.27 8.85 1.50
CA ALA A 64 -0.27 10.23 1.03
C ALA A 64 1.03 10.96 1.37
N ALA A 65 1.51 10.79 2.62
CA ALA A 65 2.78 11.36 3.06
C ALA A 65 3.97 10.78 2.29
N SER A 66 3.96 9.47 2.00
CA SER A 66 5.03 8.84 1.21
C SER A 66 5.13 9.44 -0.19
N ASP A 67 4.00 9.75 -0.82
CA ASP A 67 3.97 10.30 -2.18
C ASP A 67 4.39 11.78 -2.20
N LEU A 68 3.84 12.59 -1.30
CA LEU A 68 4.19 14.01 -1.20
C LEU A 68 5.66 14.20 -0.84
N VAL A 69 6.14 13.54 0.22
CA VAL A 69 7.54 13.63 0.64
C VAL A 69 8.46 12.99 -0.42
N GLY A 70 8.04 11.86 -1.00
CA GLY A 70 8.78 11.21 -2.08
C GLY A 70 8.98 12.12 -3.29
N MET A 71 7.93 12.83 -3.74
CA MET A 71 8.02 13.77 -4.85
C MET A 71 8.81 15.04 -4.50
N LEU A 72 8.73 15.53 -3.26
CA LEU A 72 9.52 16.67 -2.81
C LEU A 72 11.03 16.37 -2.82
N LEU A 73 11.42 15.17 -2.40
CA LEU A 73 12.82 14.76 -2.34
C LEU A 73 13.36 14.30 -3.70
N PHE A 74 12.52 13.59 -4.47
CA PHE A 74 12.90 12.96 -5.73
C PHE A 74 11.82 13.23 -6.79
N PRO A 75 11.79 14.42 -7.39
CA PRO A 75 10.79 14.77 -8.39
C PRO A 75 10.98 13.91 -9.65
N THR A 76 10.03 13.01 -9.93
CA THR A 76 10.04 12.14 -11.11
C THR A 76 8.88 12.46 -12.05
N GLY A 77 8.79 13.73 -12.49
CA GLY A 77 7.74 14.24 -13.37
C GLY A 77 6.88 15.31 -12.71
N ALA A 78 5.80 15.72 -13.38
CA ALA A 78 4.88 16.72 -12.86
C ALA A 78 4.00 16.15 -11.73
N TYR A 79 3.83 16.94 -10.68
CA TYR A 79 2.92 16.62 -9.58
C TYR A 79 1.47 16.53 -10.10
N HIS A 80 0.80 15.42 -9.82
CA HIS A 80 -0.63 15.26 -10.06
C HIS A 80 -1.33 14.76 -8.78
N PRO A 81 -2.29 15.52 -8.22
CA PRO A 81 -2.98 15.15 -6.98
C PRO A 81 -3.63 13.75 -7.01
N GLY A 82 -4.03 13.29 -8.19
CA GLY A 82 -4.56 11.94 -8.40
C GLY A 82 -3.57 10.82 -8.02
N PHE A 83 -2.25 11.00 -8.21
CA PHE A 83 -1.26 10.01 -7.79
C PHE A 83 -1.14 9.94 -6.26
N THR A 84 -1.23 11.08 -5.58
CA THR A 84 -1.31 11.13 -4.11
C THR A 84 -2.58 10.46 -3.59
N PHE A 85 -3.70 10.59 -4.30
CA PHE A 85 -4.93 9.89 -3.95
C PHE A 85 -4.79 8.37 -4.13
N SER A 86 -4.18 7.92 -5.23
CA SER A 86 -3.87 6.51 -5.45
C SER A 86 -2.96 5.93 -4.35
N SER A 87 -1.91 6.65 -3.95
CA SER A 87 -0.99 6.20 -2.90
C SER A 87 -1.64 6.19 -1.52
N MET A 88 -2.54 7.14 -1.24
CA MET A 88 -3.39 7.10 -0.04
C MET A 88 -4.22 5.81 0.00
N LEU A 89 -4.83 5.42 -1.13
CA LEU A 89 -5.59 4.19 -1.22
C LEU A 89 -4.73 2.93 -1.07
N ASP A 90 -3.47 2.95 -1.50
CA ASP A 90 -2.51 1.85 -1.30
C ASP A 90 -2.32 1.51 0.19
N GLY A 91 -2.47 2.47 1.11
CA GLY A 91 -2.44 2.23 2.55
C GLY A 91 -3.82 2.08 3.20
N LEU A 92 -4.83 2.77 2.67
CA LEU A 92 -6.18 2.79 3.23
C LEU A 92 -6.91 1.45 2.99
N ILE A 93 -6.84 0.90 1.78
CA ILE A 93 -7.54 -0.34 1.41
C ILE A 93 -7.05 -1.51 2.27
N PRO A 94 -5.74 -1.78 2.41
CA PRO A 94 -5.25 -2.82 3.31
C PRO A 94 -5.71 -2.61 4.76
N GLY A 95 -5.74 -1.36 5.24
CA GLY A 95 -6.21 -1.06 6.59
C GLY A 95 -7.69 -1.33 6.80
N LEU A 96 -8.55 -1.09 5.79
CA LEU A 96 -9.97 -1.46 5.86
C LEU A 96 -10.14 -2.98 5.94
N PHE A 97 -9.41 -3.73 5.11
CA PHE A 97 -9.43 -5.19 5.15
C PHE A 97 -8.91 -5.75 6.48
N ALA A 98 -7.85 -5.18 7.05
CA ALA A 98 -7.39 -5.57 8.38
C ALA A 98 -8.45 -5.32 9.47
N LEU A 99 -9.18 -4.21 9.39
CA LEU A 99 -10.27 -3.93 10.32
C LEU A 99 -11.42 -4.94 10.16
N TYR A 100 -11.74 -5.32 8.93
CA TYR A 100 -12.73 -6.35 8.63
C TYR A 100 -12.31 -7.73 9.16
N PHE A 101 -11.07 -8.16 8.89
CA PHE A 101 -10.53 -9.45 9.36
C PHE A 101 -10.44 -9.52 10.89
N LYS A 102 -10.01 -8.43 11.56
CA LYS A 102 -9.94 -8.37 13.03
C LYS A 102 -11.32 -8.38 13.70
N ARG A 103 -12.37 -7.88 13.01
CA ARG A 103 -13.73 -7.83 13.57
C ARG A 103 -14.49 -9.15 13.42
N ASN A 104 -14.17 -9.93 12.39
CA ASN A 104 -14.81 -11.22 12.15
C ASN A 104 -14.11 -12.35 12.89
N LEU A 105 -14.43 -12.51 14.18
CA LEU A 105 -13.91 -13.58 15.06
C LEU A 105 -14.15 -15.02 14.51
N LYS A 106 -15.14 -15.20 13.63
CA LYS A 106 -15.42 -16.49 12.96
C LYS A 106 -14.39 -16.89 11.90
N MET A 107 -13.49 -15.99 11.50
CA MET A 107 -12.60 -16.18 10.34
C MET A 107 -11.24 -16.82 10.67
N GLY A 108 -11.00 -17.32 11.88
CA GLY A 108 -9.72 -17.95 12.25
C GLY A 108 -8.56 -16.96 12.26
N LYS A 109 -7.35 -17.37 11.80
CA LYS A 109 -6.17 -16.48 11.78
C LYS A 109 -6.42 -15.26 10.89
N PRO A 110 -6.19 -14.03 11.35
CA PRO A 110 -6.54 -12.82 10.59
C PRO A 110 -5.71 -12.68 9.31
N PHE A 111 -4.44 -13.10 9.33
CA PHE A 111 -3.46 -12.89 8.26
C PHE A 111 -3.04 -14.20 7.56
N THR A 112 -3.90 -14.73 6.70
CA THR A 112 -3.58 -15.86 5.81
C THR A 112 -2.98 -15.35 4.49
N LEU A 113 -2.07 -16.10 3.88
CA LEU A 113 -1.45 -15.75 2.59
C LEU A 113 -2.47 -15.43 1.50
N THR A 114 -3.54 -16.23 1.38
CA THR A 114 -4.65 -15.99 0.45
C THR A 114 -5.36 -14.65 0.68
N ARG A 115 -5.59 -14.27 1.95
CA ARG A 115 -6.21 -12.97 2.27
C ARG A 115 -5.31 -11.81 1.89
N ILE A 116 -4.03 -11.90 2.21
CA ILE A 116 -3.05 -10.85 1.88
C ILE A 116 -2.93 -10.71 0.35
N LEU A 117 -2.88 -11.83 -0.38
CA LEU A 117 -2.86 -11.83 -1.84
C LEU A 117 -4.12 -11.17 -2.42
N LEU A 118 -5.31 -11.50 -1.90
CA LEU A 118 -6.58 -10.86 -2.33
C LEU A 118 -6.61 -9.37 -2.03
N VAL A 119 -6.18 -8.94 -0.83
CA VAL A 119 -6.09 -7.52 -0.48
C VAL A 119 -5.19 -6.78 -1.44
N HIS A 120 -4.04 -7.37 -1.74
CA HIS A 120 -3.04 -6.74 -2.59
C HIS A 120 -3.48 -6.72 -4.07
N LEU A 121 -4.14 -7.77 -4.55
CA LEU A 121 -4.79 -7.81 -5.86
C LEU A 121 -5.83 -6.68 -6.01
N ILE A 122 -6.77 -6.57 -5.06
CA ILE A 122 -7.81 -5.53 -5.09
C ILE A 122 -7.19 -4.14 -5.05
N THR A 123 -6.22 -3.94 -4.16
CA THR A 123 -5.53 -2.65 -4.01
C THR A 123 -4.86 -2.25 -5.32
N ILE A 124 -4.04 -3.14 -5.92
CA ILE A 124 -3.31 -2.85 -7.16
C ILE A 124 -4.23 -2.67 -8.37
N VAL A 125 -5.31 -3.43 -8.47
CA VAL A 125 -6.29 -3.24 -9.56
C VAL A 125 -6.90 -1.84 -9.48
N ILE A 126 -7.33 -1.42 -8.29
CA ILE A 126 -7.95 -0.09 -8.10
C ILE A 126 -6.92 1.02 -8.32
N THR A 127 -5.79 0.96 -7.62
CA THR A 127 -4.84 2.09 -7.59
C THR A 127 -3.94 2.12 -8.81
N SER A 128 -3.36 0.98 -9.19
CA SER A 128 -2.32 0.90 -10.22
C SER A 128 -2.87 0.68 -11.61
N VAL A 129 -3.90 -0.16 -11.78
CA VAL A 129 -4.45 -0.48 -13.11
C VAL A 129 -5.51 0.54 -13.53
N ILE A 130 -6.43 0.90 -12.65
CA ILE A 130 -7.50 1.86 -12.96
C ILE A 130 -6.99 3.30 -12.75
N LEU A 131 -6.80 3.71 -11.50
CA LEU A 131 -6.56 5.12 -11.16
C LEU A 131 -5.27 5.66 -11.80
N ASN A 132 -4.13 5.00 -11.58
CA ASN A 132 -2.86 5.47 -12.15
C ASN A 132 -2.85 5.51 -13.67
N THR A 133 -3.55 4.58 -14.34
CA THR A 133 -3.67 4.63 -15.80
C THR A 133 -4.55 5.80 -16.24
N LEU A 134 -5.67 6.06 -15.55
CA LEU A 134 -6.52 7.21 -15.82
C LEU A 134 -5.74 8.53 -15.69
N TRP A 135 -5.02 8.72 -14.59
CA TRP A 135 -4.19 9.91 -14.38
C TRP A 135 -3.12 10.06 -15.46
N LEU A 136 -2.50 8.95 -15.86
CA LEU A 136 -1.47 8.97 -16.90
C LEU A 136 -2.04 9.28 -18.28
N THR A 137 -3.25 8.84 -18.60
CA THR A 137 -3.92 9.18 -19.87
C THR A 137 -4.27 10.66 -19.97
N GLN A 138 -4.71 11.27 -18.85
CA GLN A 138 -4.96 12.71 -18.78
C GLN A 138 -3.68 13.51 -18.97
N TYR A 139 -2.56 13.01 -18.43
CA TYR A 139 -1.26 13.68 -18.52
C TYR A 139 -0.57 13.51 -19.89
N LEU A 140 -0.58 12.30 -20.45
CA LEU A 140 0.16 11.98 -21.68
C LEU A 140 -0.67 12.13 -22.96
N GLY A 141 -2.00 12.31 -22.86
CA GLY A 141 -2.91 12.35 -24.01
C GLY A 141 -2.98 11.03 -24.80
N LYS A 142 -2.40 9.94 -24.29
CA LYS A 142 -2.41 8.61 -24.92
C LYS A 142 -3.69 7.85 -24.55
N GLY A 143 -4.15 6.98 -25.44
CA GLY A 143 -5.32 6.15 -25.19
C GLY A 143 -5.13 5.20 -23.99
N PHE A 144 -6.15 5.11 -23.14
CA PHE A 144 -6.17 4.25 -21.94
C PHE A 144 -5.80 2.80 -22.24
N LEU A 145 -6.34 2.25 -23.33
CA LEU A 145 -6.11 0.88 -23.77
C LEU A 145 -4.66 0.59 -24.19
N VAL A 146 -3.86 1.62 -24.51
CA VAL A 146 -2.46 1.46 -24.92
C VAL A 146 -1.54 1.27 -23.71
N LEU A 147 -1.86 1.92 -22.59
CA LEU A 147 -1.04 1.87 -21.37
C LEU A 147 -1.39 0.69 -20.47
N LEU A 148 -2.62 0.17 -20.60
CA LEU A 148 -3.12 -0.92 -19.76
C LEU A 148 -2.30 -2.23 -19.83
N PRO A 149 -1.89 -2.75 -21.01
CA PRO A 149 -1.18 -4.03 -21.08
C PRO A 149 0.11 -4.04 -20.25
N VAL A 150 0.91 -2.98 -20.40
CA VAL A 150 2.16 -2.80 -19.63
C VAL A 150 1.86 -2.69 -18.12
N ARG A 151 0.78 -2.01 -17.73
CA ARG A 151 0.36 -1.89 -16.32
C ARG A 151 -0.09 -3.21 -15.73
N VAL A 152 -0.83 -4.02 -16.49
CA VAL A 152 -1.29 -5.34 -16.06
C VAL A 152 -0.10 -6.29 -15.90
N LEU A 153 0.82 -6.33 -16.87
CA LEU A 153 2.04 -7.13 -16.79
C LEU A 153 2.88 -6.78 -15.56
N ASN A 154 3.12 -5.48 -15.34
CA ASN A 154 3.82 -4.99 -14.15
C ASN A 154 3.11 -5.41 -12.85
N SER A 155 1.78 -5.35 -12.83
CA SER A 155 0.98 -5.69 -11.65
C SER A 155 1.03 -7.19 -11.34
N ILE A 156 0.94 -8.05 -12.35
CA ILE A 156 0.98 -9.52 -12.19
C ILE A 156 2.29 -9.97 -11.53
N ILE A 157 3.42 -9.34 -11.86
CA ILE A 157 4.74 -9.68 -11.30
C ILE A 157 4.87 -9.13 -9.87
N ASN A 158 4.44 -7.89 -9.65
CA ASN A 158 4.61 -7.22 -8.36
C ASN A 158 3.68 -7.79 -7.28
N ILE A 159 2.46 -8.20 -7.63
CA ILE A 159 1.45 -8.68 -6.67
C ILE A 159 1.97 -9.84 -5.79
N PRO A 160 2.41 -10.98 -6.37
CA PRO A 160 2.83 -12.13 -5.58
C PRO A 160 4.09 -11.82 -4.75
N ALA A 161 5.05 -11.08 -5.33
CA ALA A 161 6.27 -10.72 -4.64
C ALA A 161 5.99 -9.88 -3.38
N GLN A 162 5.19 -8.82 -3.52
CA GLN A 162 4.85 -7.94 -2.40
C GLN A 162 3.96 -8.65 -1.37
N ALA A 163 2.98 -9.43 -1.82
CA ALA A 163 2.10 -10.20 -0.92
C ALA A 163 2.89 -11.22 -0.08
N PHE A 164 3.88 -11.90 -0.68
CA PHE A 164 4.72 -12.86 0.02
C PHE A 164 5.59 -12.19 1.10
N ILE A 165 6.18 -11.03 0.79
CA ILE A 165 6.99 -10.26 1.75
C ILE A 165 6.11 -9.81 2.93
N VAL A 166 4.95 -9.21 2.65
CA VAL A 166 4.01 -8.76 3.69
C VAL A 166 3.55 -9.93 4.56
N TYR A 167 3.20 -11.08 3.96
CA TYR A 167 2.82 -12.28 4.71
C TYR A 167 3.93 -12.76 5.64
N THR A 168 5.18 -12.81 5.15
CA THR A 168 6.32 -13.27 5.93
C THR A 168 6.54 -12.36 7.13
N ILE A 169 6.56 -11.04 6.93
CA ILE A 169 6.74 -10.06 8.00
C ILE A 169 5.65 -10.22 9.08
N LEU A 170 4.37 -10.26 8.67
CA LEU A 170 3.26 -10.42 9.61
C LEU A 170 3.31 -11.74 10.38
N LYS A 171 3.70 -12.84 9.71
CA LYS A 171 3.84 -14.15 10.34
C LYS A 171 4.95 -14.16 11.40
N TYR A 172 6.08 -13.51 11.14
CA TYR A 172 7.16 -13.39 12.11
C TYR A 172 6.76 -12.52 13.30
N GLN A 173 6.07 -11.41 13.06
CA GLN A 173 5.56 -10.54 14.11
C GLN A 173 4.57 -11.28 15.03
N ASP A 174 3.60 -12.01 14.45
CA ASP A 174 2.62 -12.79 15.21
C ASP A 174 3.27 -13.90 16.05
N ARG A 175 4.40 -14.46 15.61
CA ARG A 175 5.17 -15.42 16.43
C ARG A 175 5.91 -14.72 17.56
N PHE A 176 6.56 -13.60 17.30
CA PHE A 176 7.32 -12.86 18.30
C PHE A 176 6.44 -12.42 19.47
N LEU A 177 5.25 -11.90 19.16
CA LEU A 177 4.23 -11.48 20.15
C LEU A 177 3.55 -12.64 20.90
N LYS A 178 3.75 -13.89 20.48
CA LYS A 178 3.24 -15.07 21.21
C LYS A 178 4.27 -15.69 22.13
N ASN A 179 5.55 -15.38 21.89
CA ASN A 179 6.67 -15.92 22.66
C ASN A 179 7.10 -14.99 23.81
N HIS A 180 6.48 -13.82 23.93
CA HIS A 180 6.63 -12.84 25.02
C HIS A 180 5.26 -12.33 25.41
#